data_AF-A0A7V0NSP5-F1
#
_entry.id   AF-A0A7V0NSP5-F1
#
_cell.length_a   1.000
_cell.length_b   1.000
_cell.length_c   1.000
_cell.angle_alpha   90.00
_cell.angle_beta   90.00
_cell.angle_gamma   90.00
#
_symmetry.space_group_name_H-M   'P 1'
#
loop_
_entity.id
_entity.type
_entity.pdbx_description
1 polymer ?
#
loop_
_entity_poly.entity_id
_entity_poly.type
_entity_poly.pdbx_seq_one_letter_code
_entity_poly.pdbx_strand_id
1 'polypeptide(L)' 'RDSFYKRDKENDDKTAEIIIGKQRNGPTGTVKLVFINEYTSFENRSTEEYFEE' A
#
# COMPACT_ATOMS: atom_id res chain seq x y z
N ARG A 1 32.01 10.54 1.81
CA ARG A 1 31.15 9.48 2.39
C ARG A 1 29.73 9.99 2.19
N ASP A 2 29.32 10.12 0.93
CA ASP A 2 28.13 10.89 0.53
C ASP A 2 27.30 10.17 -0.54
N SER A 3 27.86 9.11 -1.12
CA SER A 3 27.24 8.33 -2.19
C SER A 3 26.21 7.31 -1.68
N PHE A 4 26.10 7.10 -0.36
CA PHE A 4 25.18 6.11 0.25
C PHE A 4 23.78 6.66 0.57
N TYR A 5 23.52 7.93 0.31
CA TYR A 5 22.20 8.56 0.47
C TYR A 5 21.58 8.97 -0.87
N LYS A 6 21.88 8.25 -1.95
CA LYS A 6 20.87 8.10 -3.00
C LYS A 6 19.81 7.14 -2.45
N ARG A 7 19.03 7.61 -1.47
CA ARG A 7 17.81 6.93 -1.05
C ARG A 7 16.93 6.96 -2.27
N ASP A 8 16.72 5.77 -2.84
CA ASP A 8 15.92 5.53 -4.03
C ASP A 8 14.75 6.49 -4.09
N LYS A 9 14.87 7.41 -5.04
CA LYS A 9 13.80 8.30 -5.51
C LYS A 9 12.86 7.45 -6.39
N GLU A 10 12.53 6.24 -5.94
CA GLU A 10 11.99 5.16 -6.77
C GLU A 10 10.76 4.47 -6.14
N ASN A 11 10.17 5.04 -5.09
CA ASN A 11 8.86 4.61 -4.62
C ASN A 11 7.98 5.84 -4.37
N ASP A 12 7.69 6.55 -5.47
CA ASP A 12 6.55 7.48 -5.56
C ASP A 12 5.20 6.74 -5.44
N ASP A 13 5.23 5.41 -5.35
CA ASP A 13 4.08 4.62 -4.96
C ASP A 13 3.85 4.75 -3.46
N LYS A 14 2.90 5.61 -3.08
CA LYS A 14 2.25 5.63 -1.74
C LYS A 14 1.50 4.32 -1.43
N THR A 15 1.86 3.21 -2.07
CA THR A 15 1.24 1.90 -1.92
C THR A 15 1.75 1.25 -0.64
N ALA A 16 0.83 0.91 0.25
CA ALA A 16 1.08 0.14 1.45
C ALA A 16 0.54 -1.28 1.30
N GLU A 17 1.13 -2.21 2.04
CA GLU A 17 0.73 -3.62 2.04
C GLU A 17 0.30 -4.05 3.46
N ILE A 18 -0.92 -4.58 3.58
CA ILE A 18 -1.46 -5.11 4.83
C ILE A 18 -1.48 -6.64 4.74
N ILE A 19 -0.74 -7.30 5.64
CA ILE A 19 -0.67 -8.75 5.71
C ILE A 19 -1.59 -9.26 6.82
N ILE A 20 -2.62 -9.99 6.44
CA ILE A 20 -3.56 -10.64 7.36
C ILE A 20 -2.99 -12.00 7.76
N GLY A 21 -2.22 -12.02 8.84
CA GLY A 21 -1.55 -13.24 9.34
C GLY A 21 -2.49 -14.25 10.01
N LYS A 22 -3.65 -13.81 10.52
CA LYS A 22 -4.65 -14.70 11.15
C LYS A 22 -6.05 -14.11 11.04
N GLN A 23 -7.00 -14.92 10.55
CA GLN A 23 -8.42 -14.57 10.50
C GLN A 23 -9.25 -15.77 10.97
N ARG A 24 -10.02 -15.63 12.07
CA ARG A 24 -10.68 -16.76 12.76
C ARG A 24 -11.66 -17.53 11.87
N ASN A 25 -12.40 -16.79 11.04
CA ASN A 25 -13.49 -17.30 10.22
C ASN A 25 -13.34 -16.86 8.75
N GLY A 26 -12.10 -16.76 8.25
CA GLY A 26 -11.91 -16.25 6.90
C GLY A 26 -10.49 -16.46 6.36
N PRO A 27 -10.29 -16.11 5.08
CA PRO A 27 -9.03 -16.30 4.41
C PRO A 27 -7.96 -15.36 4.98
N THR A 28 -6.74 -15.87 5.11
CA THR A 28 -5.57 -15.01 5.26
C THR A 28 -5.10 -14.54 3.90
N GLY A 29 -4.36 -13.44 3.87
CA GLY A 29 -3.86 -12.90 2.61
C GLY A 29 -3.28 -11.53 2.78
N THR A 30 -3.07 -10.87 1.66
CA THR A 30 -2.40 -9.59 1.61
C THR A 30 -3.24 -8.60 0.81
N VAL A 31 -3.41 -7.40 1.34
CA VAL A 31 -4.24 -6.34 0.75
C VAL A 31 -3.35 -5.13 0.49
N LYS A 32 -3.42 -4.59 -0.73
CA LYS A 32 -2.69 -3.37 -1.10
C LYS A 32 -3.59 -2.15 -0.92
N LEU A 33 -3.13 -1.18 -0.13
CA LEU A 33 -3.80 0.10 0.14
C LEU A 33 -2.91 1.27 -0.26
N VAL A 34 -3.41 2.49 -0.09
CA VAL A 34 -2.63 3.72 -0.25
C VAL A 34 -2.46 4.39 1.12
N PHE A 35 -1.24 4.81 1.46
CA PHE A 35 -0.98 5.56 2.68
C PHE A 35 -0.93 7.07 2.40
N ILE A 36 -1.80 7.83 3.06
CA ILE A 36 -1.87 9.29 2.94
C ILE A 36 -1.11 9.93 4.10
N ASN A 37 0.11 10.38 3.82
CA ASN A 37 1.00 11.01 4.81
C ASN A 37 0.36 12.23 5.52
N GLU A 38 -0.44 13.03 4.81
CA GLU A 38 -1.06 14.25 5.36
C GLU A 38 -2.00 13.96 6.53
N TYR A 39 -2.74 12.85 6.45
CA TYR A 39 -3.71 12.44 7.47
C TYR A 39 -3.23 11.24 8.29
N THR A 40 -2.05 10.68 7.98
CA THR A 40 -1.51 9.46 8.60
C THR A 40 -2.55 8.33 8.56
N SER A 41 -3.23 8.18 7.42
CA SER A 41 -4.35 7.24 7.25
C SER A 41 -4.12 6.33 6.03
N PHE A 42 -4.73 5.15 6.05
CA PHE A 42 -4.79 4.24 4.90
C PHE A 42 -6.12 4.38 4.20
N GLU A 43 -6.09 4.55 2.88
CA GLU A 43 -7.28 4.61 2.03
C GLU A 43 -7.31 3.42 1.06
N ASN A 44 -8.52 3.07 0.62
CA ASN A 44 -8.71 2.05 -0.40
C ASN A 44 -8.04 2.47 -1.71
N ARG A 45 -7.25 1.57 -2.28
CA ARG A 45 -6.72 1.75 -3.64
C ARG A 45 -7.88 1.60 -4.62
N SER A 46 -8.26 2.67 -5.30
CA SER A 46 -9.20 2.60 -6.41
C SER A 46 -8.56 1.76 -7.53
N THR A 47 -9.08 0.54 -7.75
CA THR A 47 -8.79 -0.22 -8.97
C THR A 47 -9.77 0.26 -10.04
N GLU A 48 -9.28 0.62 -11.22
CA GLU A 48 -10.10 1.06 -12.36
C GLU A 48 -11.12 -0.01 -12.85
N GLU A 49 -11.07 -1.23 -12.30
CA GLU A 49 -11.97 -2.35 -12.64
C GLU A 49 -13.46 -2.13 -12.33
N TYR A 50 -13.85 -1.08 -11.60
CA TYR A 50 -15.26 -0.81 -11.26
C TYR A 50 -16.03 0.00 -12.33
N PHE A 51 -15.41 0.34 -13.46
CA PHE A 51 -16.04 1.16 -14.53
C PHE A 51 -16.37 0.40 -15.82
N GLU A 52 -16.24 -0.93 -15.86
CA GLU A 52 -16.71 -1.76 -16.98
C GLU A 52 -17.92 -2.61 -16.58
N GLU A 53 -19.11 -2.00 -16.65
CA GLU A 53 -20.41 -2.69 -16.86
C GLU A 53 -21.13 -2.10 -18.07
#